data_AF-A0AAD4GGR3-F1
#
_entry.id   AF-A0AAD4GGR3-F1
#
_cell.length_a   1.000
_cell.length_b   1.000
_cell.length_c   1.000
_cell.angle_alpha   90.00
_cell.angle_beta   90.00
_cell.angle_gamma   90.00
#
_symmetry.space_group_name_H-M   'P 1'
#
loop_
_entity.id
_entity.type
_entity.pdbx_description
1 polymer ?
#
loop_
_entity_poly.entity_id
_entity_poly.type
_entity_poly.pdbx_seq_one_letter_code
_entity_poly.pdbx_strand_id
1 'polypeptide(L)'
;MCSKASRMRRFKRCGGCLHAYYCSRKCQRYDWHNGMHKQYCTRIRQRFIRTNGQMSTVHSKDLKLLDQVILAELRKHHDRLSTHPSRLTLVDLNLVGGHLNVVFDARGTNANPFGTKCGCEIFANTRWKRMAEVVREGKRPMVLVRAFVSGGMSRKIVLQAIPLGVVLERRKGQAVEKYQFNLIFTCCGSEGNNPKGPRI
;
A
#
# COMPACT_ATOMS: atom_id res chain seq x y z
N MET A 1 -2.13 25.08 9.66
CA MET A 1 -3.48 24.49 9.62
C MET A 1 -4.52 25.60 9.51
N CYS A 2 -5.61 25.42 8.77
CA CYS A 2 -6.65 26.45 8.63
C CYS A 2 -7.47 26.55 9.92
N SER A 3 -7.39 27.68 10.62
CA SER A 3 -8.10 27.98 11.88
C SER A 3 -9.63 28.15 11.72
N LYS A 4 -10.16 28.06 10.49
CA LYS A 4 -11.60 28.17 10.19
C LYS A 4 -12.33 26.82 10.15
N ALA A 5 -11.67 25.73 10.52
CA ALA A 5 -12.29 24.42 10.63
C ALA A 5 -13.09 24.34 11.93
N SER A 6 -14.39 24.66 11.89
CA SER A 6 -15.28 24.37 13.01
C SER A 6 -15.34 22.86 13.25
N ARG A 7 -15.57 22.48 14.52
CA ARG A 7 -15.41 21.15 15.13
C ARG A 7 -16.16 19.98 14.45
N MET A 8 -16.92 20.21 13.37
CA MET A 8 -17.67 19.19 12.63
C MET A 8 -17.66 19.35 11.08
N ARG A 9 -16.76 20.12 10.47
CA ARG A 9 -16.71 20.18 9.00
C ARG A 9 -15.93 18.99 8.43
N ARG A 10 -16.65 18.02 7.84
CA ARG A 10 -16.07 16.97 7.00
C ARG A 10 -15.20 17.61 5.90
N PHE A 11 -13.91 17.29 5.89
CA PHE A 11 -13.01 17.74 4.84
C PHE A 11 -13.44 17.17 3.48
N LYS A 12 -13.41 18.00 2.45
CA LYS A 12 -13.72 17.62 1.07
C LYS A 12 -12.42 17.30 0.32
N ARG A 13 -12.40 16.19 -0.40
CA ARG A 13 -11.27 15.81 -1.24
C ARG A 13 -11.25 16.60 -2.54
N CYS A 14 -10.06 16.89 -3.06
CA CYS A 14 -9.89 17.37 -4.42
C CYS A 14 -10.37 16.31 -5.41
N GLY A 15 -11.37 16.61 -6.24
CA GLY A 15 -11.86 15.67 -7.26
C GLY A 15 -10.85 15.33 -8.35
N GLY A 16 -9.79 16.13 -8.52
CA GLY A 16 -8.76 15.90 -9.53
C GLY A 16 -7.73 14.84 -9.13
N CYS A 17 -7.07 15.02 -7.98
CA CYS A 17 -6.00 14.11 -7.53
C CYS A 17 -6.42 13.16 -6.41
N LEU A 18 -7.57 13.41 -5.75
CA LEU A 18 -8.07 12.68 -4.58
C LEU A 18 -7.13 12.62 -3.36
N HIS A 19 -5.95 13.26 -3.45
CA HIS A 19 -4.93 13.32 -2.39
C HIS A 19 -5.14 14.48 -1.41
N ALA A 20 -5.51 15.66 -1.89
CA ALA A 20 -5.61 16.85 -1.03
C ALA A 20 -7.01 17.02 -0.44
N TYR A 21 -7.06 17.50 0.80
CA TYR A 21 -8.29 17.71 1.57
C TYR A 21 -8.44 19.18 1.94
N TYR A 22 -9.65 19.71 1.77
CA TYR A 22 -9.95 21.11 2.04
C TYR A 22 -11.22 21.24 2.88
N CYS A 23 -11.23 22.19 3.81
CA CYS A 23 -12.42 22.51 4.58
C CYS A 23 -13.49 23.23 3.75
N SER A 24 -13.13 23.82 2.60
CA SER A 24 -14.05 24.52 1.69
C SER A 24 -13.50 24.63 0.27
N ARG A 25 -14.38 24.90 -0.71
CA ARG A 25 -13.99 25.20 -2.10
C ARG A 25 -13.17 26.49 -2.20
N LYS A 26 -13.36 27.45 -1.28
CA LYS A 26 -12.55 28.68 -1.20
C LYS A 26 -11.09 28.36 -0.87
N CYS A 27 -10.84 27.51 0.12
CA CYS A 27 -9.49 27.06 0.47
C CYS A 27 -8.84 26.27 -0.68
N GLN A 28 -9.60 25.41 -1.36
CA GLN A 28 -9.11 24.71 -2.54
C GLN A 28 -8.70 25.67 -3.66
N ARG A 29 -9.53 26.67 -4.00
CA ARG A 29 -9.17 27.68 -5.02
C ARG A 29 -7.96 28.50 -4.61
N TYR A 30 -7.87 28.89 -3.34
CA TYR A 30 -6.72 29.62 -2.85
C TYR A 30 -5.43 28.82 -3.01
N ASP A 31 -5.40 27.55 -2.59
CA ASP A 31 -4.22 26.67 -2.75
C ASP A 31 -3.94 26.33 -4.23
N TRP A 32 -4.98 26.35 -5.08
CA TRP A 32 -4.83 26.18 -6.53
C TRP A 32 -4.11 27.34 -7.20
N HIS A 33 -4.42 28.58 -6.82
CA HIS A 33 -3.88 29.79 -7.46
C HIS A 33 -2.64 30.35 -6.76
N ASN A 34 -2.62 30.34 -5.42
CA ASN A 34 -1.58 30.97 -4.61
C ASN A 34 -0.70 29.96 -3.88
N GLY A 35 -1.11 28.69 -3.86
CA GLY A 35 -0.31 27.60 -3.30
C GLY A 35 0.35 26.76 -4.37
N MET A 36 0.64 25.50 -4.04
CA MET A 36 1.33 24.57 -4.94
C MET A 36 0.39 23.47 -5.46
N HIS A 37 -0.92 23.59 -5.21
CA HIS A 37 -1.83 22.49 -5.50
C HIS A 37 -1.95 22.19 -6.99
N LYS A 38 -1.91 23.19 -7.88
CA LYS A 38 -2.00 22.95 -9.33
C LYS A 38 -0.89 22.01 -9.82
N GLN A 39 0.36 22.32 -9.49
CA GLN A 39 1.52 21.51 -9.86
C GLN A 39 1.50 20.14 -9.18
N TYR A 40 1.13 20.09 -7.90
CA TYR A 40 1.01 18.85 -7.14
C TYR A 40 -0.07 17.93 -7.73
N CYS A 41 -1.27 18.46 -8.00
CA CYS A 41 -2.41 17.73 -8.55
C CYS A 41 -2.05 17.09 -9.89
N THR A 42 -1.40 17.84 -10.79
CA THR A 42 -0.91 17.31 -12.08
C THR A 42 0.08 16.16 -11.89
N ARG A 43 1.07 16.31 -11.00
CA ARG A 43 2.07 15.24 -10.73
C ARG A 43 1.41 13.96 -10.20
N ILE A 44 0.47 14.07 -9.27
CA ILE A 44 -0.24 12.91 -8.72
C ILE A 44 -1.07 12.21 -9.79
N ARG A 45 -1.79 12.97 -10.63
CA ARG A 45 -2.58 12.38 -11.72
C ARG A 45 -1.73 11.68 -12.77
N GLN A 46 -0.60 12.29 -13.16
CA GLN A 46 0.32 11.69 -14.13
C GLN A 46 0.97 10.41 -13.61
N ARG A 47 1.28 10.36 -12.31
CA ARG A 47 1.86 9.16 -11.69
C ARG A 47 0.97 7.93 -11.89
N PHE A 48 -0.33 8.07 -11.66
CA PHE A 48 -1.28 6.99 -11.91
C PHE A 48 -1.21 6.51 -13.37
N ILE A 49 -1.34 7.44 -14.32
CA ILE A 49 -1.36 7.12 -15.76
C ILE A 49 -0.09 6.38 -16.20
N ARG A 50 1.07 6.81 -15.70
CA ARG A 50 2.37 6.26 -16.14
C ARG A 50 2.73 4.92 -15.53
N THR A 51 2.26 4.63 -14.31
CA THR A 51 2.79 3.52 -13.50
C THR A 51 1.72 2.58 -12.97
N ASN A 52 0.44 2.85 -13.22
CA ASN A 52 -0.68 2.19 -12.54
C ASN A 52 -0.50 2.18 -11.01
N GLY A 53 0.05 3.27 -10.47
CA GLY A 53 0.32 3.43 -9.04
C GLY A 53 1.59 2.75 -8.54
N GLN A 54 2.30 1.95 -9.35
CA GLN A 54 3.56 1.31 -8.93
C GLN A 54 4.64 2.35 -8.59
N MET A 55 5.30 2.18 -7.45
CA MET A 55 6.42 3.01 -7.01
C MET A 55 7.73 2.34 -7.44
N SER A 56 8.41 2.90 -8.44
CA SER A 56 9.75 2.44 -8.86
C SER A 56 10.87 3.07 -8.02
N THR A 57 10.63 4.25 -7.43
CA THR A 57 11.60 4.99 -6.61
C THR A 57 11.06 5.18 -5.20
N VAL A 58 11.42 4.27 -4.30
CA VAL A 58 11.17 4.39 -2.86
C VAL A 58 12.52 4.49 -2.17
N HIS A 59 12.65 5.43 -1.23
CA HIS A 59 13.90 5.63 -0.53
C HIS A 59 14.25 4.37 0.27
N SER A 60 15.53 3.96 0.26
CA SER A 60 15.98 2.72 0.89
C SER A 60 15.69 2.67 2.40
N LYS A 61 15.71 3.82 3.07
CA LYS A 61 15.33 3.93 4.50
C LYS A 61 13.84 3.63 4.73
N ASP A 62 12.96 4.08 3.83
CA ASP A 62 11.52 3.83 3.95
C ASP A 62 11.22 2.34 3.72
N LEU A 63 11.90 1.72 2.76
CA LEU A 63 11.82 0.27 2.53
C LEU A 63 12.26 -0.50 3.78
N LYS A 64 13.43 -0.16 4.34
CA LYS A 64 13.93 -0.79 5.57
C LYS A 64 12.96 -0.65 6.74
N LEU A 65 12.34 0.52 6.90
CA LEU A 65 11.35 0.74 7.95
C LEU A 65 10.13 -0.17 7.76
N LEU A 66 9.58 -0.23 6.54
CA LEU A 66 8.46 -1.12 6.22
C LEU A 66 8.81 -2.58 6.44
N ASP A 67 10.00 -3.01 6.00
CA ASP A 67 10.51 -4.37 6.20
C ASP A 67 10.59 -4.71 7.69
N GLN A 68 11.12 -3.80 8.51
CA GLN A 68 11.23 -3.99 9.96
C GLN A 68 9.86 -4.09 10.63
N VAL A 69 8.91 -3.23 10.26
CA VAL A 69 7.54 -3.28 10.81
C VAL A 69 6.86 -4.59 10.42
N ILE A 70 6.94 -4.99 9.15
CA ILE A 70 6.34 -6.23 8.65
C ILE A 70 6.96 -7.44 9.36
N LEU A 71 8.30 -7.52 9.41
CA LEU A 71 9.00 -8.63 10.08
C LEU A 71 8.72 -8.70 11.58
N ALA A 72 8.71 -7.54 12.26
CA ALA A 72 8.40 -7.48 13.67
C ALA A 72 6.99 -8.01 13.94
N GLU A 73 6.04 -7.71 13.07
CA GLU A 73 4.68 -8.22 13.21
C GLU A 73 4.58 -9.71 12.94
N LEU A 74 5.14 -10.21 11.84
CA LEU A 74 5.14 -11.64 11.54
C LEU A 74 5.75 -12.48 12.67
N ARG A 75 6.82 -11.97 13.30
CA ARG A 75 7.49 -12.64 14.44
C ARG A 75 6.61 -12.78 15.68
N LYS A 76 5.60 -11.93 15.88
CA LYS A 76 4.62 -12.13 16.97
C LYS A 76 3.76 -13.36 16.75
N HIS A 77 3.63 -13.81 15.49
CA HIS A 77 2.88 -15.00 15.09
C HIS A 77 3.81 -16.18 14.79
N HIS A 78 4.99 -16.21 15.41
CA HIS A 78 6.02 -17.24 15.21
C HIS A 78 5.45 -18.66 15.28
N ASP A 79 4.71 -18.97 16.34
CA ASP A 79 4.23 -20.34 16.59
C ASP A 79 3.26 -20.79 15.49
N ARG A 80 2.36 -19.90 15.08
CA ARG A 80 1.44 -20.12 13.96
C ARG A 80 2.16 -20.35 12.63
N LEU A 81 3.22 -19.59 12.37
CA LEU A 81 4.03 -19.72 11.16
C LEU A 81 4.89 -20.99 11.16
N SER A 82 5.44 -21.37 12.30
CA SER A 82 6.31 -22.54 12.45
C SER A 82 5.57 -23.87 12.28
N THR A 83 4.30 -23.90 12.68
CA THR A 83 3.42 -25.08 12.62
C THR A 83 2.58 -25.12 11.35
N HIS A 84 2.74 -24.13 10.47
CA HIS A 84 1.91 -23.98 9.29
C HIS A 84 2.19 -25.10 8.27
N PRO A 85 1.19 -25.90 7.86
CA PRO A 85 1.43 -27.08 7.02
C PRO A 85 1.81 -26.75 5.57
N SER A 86 1.50 -25.52 5.12
CA SER A 86 1.74 -25.09 3.73
C SER A 86 3.13 -24.48 3.55
N ARG A 87 3.80 -24.81 2.44
CA ARG A 87 5.05 -24.16 2.00
C ARG A 87 4.88 -22.67 1.65
N LEU A 88 3.65 -22.26 1.35
CA LEU A 88 3.30 -20.88 1.08
C LEU A 88 2.28 -20.43 2.12
N THR A 89 2.65 -19.44 2.93
CA THR A 89 1.71 -18.75 3.83
C THR A 89 1.42 -17.37 3.26
N LEU A 90 0.14 -17.08 3.01
CA LEU A 90 -0.32 -15.76 2.59
C LEU A 90 -0.71 -14.94 3.82
N VAL A 91 -0.17 -13.74 3.96
CA VAL A 91 -0.46 -12.84 5.09
C VAL A 91 -0.90 -11.47 4.57
N ASP A 92 -2.10 -11.05 4.95
CA ASP A 92 -2.55 -9.67 4.79
C ASP A 92 -2.31 -8.91 6.10
N LEU A 93 -1.60 -7.77 6.01
CA LEU A 93 -1.38 -6.86 7.14
C LEU A 93 -2.10 -5.54 6.89
N ASN A 94 -3.12 -5.23 7.68
CA ASN A 94 -3.79 -3.94 7.59
C ASN A 94 -3.26 -2.98 8.66
N LEU A 95 -2.47 -2.00 8.22
CA LEU A 95 -1.96 -0.88 9.03
C LEU A 95 -2.77 0.40 8.81
N VAL A 96 -3.94 0.31 8.16
CA VAL A 96 -4.83 1.45 7.90
C VAL A 96 -5.85 1.57 9.03
N GLY A 97 -5.77 2.64 9.82
CA GLY A 97 -6.79 2.98 10.83
C GLY A 97 -6.36 2.84 12.29
N GLY A 98 -5.07 2.70 12.57
CA GLY A 98 -4.54 2.70 13.95
C GLY A 98 -4.68 1.37 14.70
N HIS A 99 -5.51 0.45 14.18
CA HIS A 99 -5.58 -0.93 14.65
C HIS A 99 -4.95 -1.84 13.61
N LEU A 100 -3.99 -2.65 14.04
CA LEU A 100 -3.38 -3.66 13.21
C LEU A 100 -4.33 -4.86 13.10
N ASN A 101 -4.62 -5.29 11.87
CA ASN A 101 -5.29 -6.57 11.60
C ASN A 101 -4.38 -7.47 10.77
N VAL A 102 -4.23 -8.73 11.19
CA VAL A 102 -3.38 -9.74 10.54
C VAL A 102 -4.24 -10.93 10.12
N VAL A 103 -4.26 -11.24 8.84
CA VAL A 103 -5.03 -12.37 8.29
C VAL A 103 -4.08 -13.34 7.60
N PHE A 104 -4.09 -14.59 8.05
CA PHE A 104 -3.31 -15.69 7.46
C PHE A 104 -4.15 -16.52 6.51
N ASP A 105 -3.49 -17.26 5.62
CA ASP A 105 -4.14 -18.07 4.58
C ASP A 105 -5.22 -17.26 3.89
N ALA A 106 -4.82 -16.09 3.39
CA ALA A 106 -5.69 -15.11 2.75
C ALA A 106 -6.42 -15.61 1.47
N ARG A 107 -6.55 -16.94 1.29
CA ARG A 107 -7.48 -17.67 0.43
C ARG A 107 -8.92 -17.24 0.76
N GLY A 108 -9.35 -16.14 0.14
CA GLY A 108 -10.69 -15.57 0.35
C GLY A 108 -10.71 -14.13 0.84
N THR A 109 -9.55 -13.52 1.11
CA THR A 109 -9.50 -12.07 1.34
C THR A 109 -9.82 -11.34 0.04
N ASN A 110 -10.72 -10.37 0.14
CA ASN A 110 -11.27 -9.61 -0.97
C ASN A 110 -10.13 -9.15 -1.90
N ALA A 111 -10.22 -9.46 -3.20
CA ALA A 111 -9.33 -8.89 -4.23
C ALA A 111 -9.34 -7.34 -4.21
N ASN A 112 -10.30 -6.76 -3.49
CA ASN A 112 -10.53 -5.35 -3.27
C ASN A 112 -10.56 -5.03 -1.75
N PRO A 113 -9.40 -5.03 -1.07
CA PRO A 113 -9.31 -4.82 0.38
C PRO A 113 -9.77 -3.41 0.81
N PHE A 114 -9.86 -2.46 -0.12
CA PHE A 114 -10.26 -1.08 0.15
C PHE A 114 -11.62 -0.69 -0.41
N GLY A 115 -12.37 -1.64 -0.97
CA GLY A 115 -13.66 -1.39 -1.62
C GLY A 115 -13.58 -0.54 -2.90
N THR A 116 -12.41 -0.04 -3.29
CA THR A 116 -12.23 0.92 -4.40
C THR A 116 -11.60 0.22 -5.62
N LYS A 117 -12.41 -0.10 -6.65
CA LYS A 117 -11.92 -0.73 -7.89
C LYS A 117 -11.19 0.27 -8.80
N CYS A 118 -10.11 0.87 -8.32
CA CYS A 118 -9.25 1.70 -9.15
C CYS A 118 -8.25 0.84 -9.94
N GLY A 119 -7.78 1.34 -11.09
CA GLY A 119 -6.81 0.63 -11.92
C GLY A 119 -5.50 0.27 -11.17
N CYS A 120 -5.10 1.08 -10.17
CA CYS A 120 -3.92 0.77 -9.36
C CYS A 120 -4.12 -0.48 -8.50
N GLU A 121 -5.28 -0.61 -7.87
CA GLU A 121 -5.59 -1.74 -6.99
C GLU A 121 -5.73 -3.02 -7.80
N ILE A 122 -6.38 -2.95 -8.96
CA ILE A 122 -6.46 -4.06 -9.90
C ILE A 122 -5.05 -4.50 -10.31
N PHE A 123 -4.20 -3.56 -10.72
CA PHE A 123 -2.84 -3.87 -11.13
C PHE A 123 -1.99 -4.47 -9.99
N ALA A 124 -2.08 -3.91 -8.78
CA ALA A 124 -1.41 -4.43 -7.61
C ALA A 124 -1.89 -5.86 -7.27
N ASN A 125 -3.20 -6.12 -7.35
CA ASN A 125 -3.77 -7.44 -7.12
C ASN A 125 -3.35 -8.46 -8.21
N THR A 126 -3.27 -8.04 -9.47
CA THR A 126 -2.72 -8.89 -10.54
C THR A 126 -1.26 -9.26 -10.26
N ARG A 127 -0.44 -8.31 -9.79
CA ARG A 127 0.94 -8.57 -9.38
C ARG A 127 1.03 -9.51 -8.17
N TRP A 128 0.15 -9.33 -7.18
CA TRP A 128 0.05 -10.22 -6.03
C TRP A 128 -0.24 -11.67 -6.44
N LYS A 129 -1.23 -11.90 -7.32
CA LYS A 129 -1.55 -13.25 -7.82
C LYS A 129 -0.36 -13.90 -8.52
N ARG A 130 0.30 -13.16 -9.42
CA ARG A 130 1.50 -13.63 -10.12
C ARG A 130 2.66 -13.95 -9.16
N MET A 131 2.87 -13.12 -8.13
CA MET A 131 3.87 -13.40 -7.10
C MET A 131 3.56 -14.69 -6.35
N ALA A 132 2.29 -14.92 -5.98
CA ALA A 132 1.87 -16.15 -5.31
C ALA A 132 2.04 -17.39 -6.19
N GLU A 133 1.81 -17.29 -7.50
CA GLU A 133 2.08 -18.35 -8.48
C GLU A 133 3.56 -18.71 -8.52
N VAL A 134 4.43 -17.72 -8.75
CA VAL A 134 5.89 -17.91 -8.82
C VAL A 134 6.44 -18.52 -7.53
N VAL A 135 5.97 -18.05 -6.37
CA VAL A 135 6.43 -18.58 -5.08
C VAL A 135 5.92 -20.01 -4.85
N ARG A 136 4.71 -20.34 -5.30
CA ARG A 136 4.14 -21.69 -5.18
C ARG A 136 4.91 -22.73 -5.99
N GLU A 137 5.46 -22.34 -7.14
CA GLU A 137 6.33 -23.18 -7.98
C GLU A 137 7.75 -23.33 -7.39
N GLY A 138 8.12 -22.47 -6.45
CA GLY A 138 9.40 -22.51 -5.75
C GLY A 138 9.55 -23.69 -4.79
N LYS A 139 10.81 -24.09 -4.53
CA LYS A 139 11.13 -25.18 -3.60
C LYS A 139 11.24 -24.77 -2.13
N ARG A 140 11.43 -23.47 -1.84
CA ARG A 140 11.66 -22.94 -0.48
C ARG A 140 10.34 -22.54 0.18
N PRO A 141 10.15 -22.79 1.49
CA PRO A 141 9.01 -22.24 2.23
C PRO A 141 9.08 -20.72 2.34
N MET A 142 7.98 -20.03 2.02
CA MET A 142 7.91 -18.58 1.94
C MET A 142 6.64 -18.04 2.61
N VAL A 143 6.78 -16.87 3.21
CA VAL A 143 5.68 -16.02 3.69
C VAL A 143 5.50 -14.90 2.67
N LEU A 144 4.37 -14.90 1.98
CA LEU A 144 3.99 -13.84 1.06
C LEU A 144 3.13 -12.83 1.82
N VAL A 145 3.56 -11.57 1.85
CA VAL A 145 2.93 -10.51 2.62
C VAL A 145 2.33 -9.48 1.69
N ARG A 146 1.07 -9.13 1.92
CA ARG A 146 0.41 -7.97 1.34
C ARG A 146 0.04 -7.02 2.48
N ALA A 147 0.81 -5.95 2.64
CA ALA A 147 0.59 -4.96 3.67
C ALA A 147 -0.09 -3.71 3.11
N PHE A 148 -1.13 -3.26 3.80
CA PHE A 148 -1.88 -2.05 3.53
C PHE A 148 -1.44 -0.96 4.50
N VAL A 149 -0.78 0.07 3.99
CA VAL A 149 -0.14 1.09 4.82
C VAL A 149 -0.80 2.45 4.60
N SER A 150 -1.04 3.18 5.68
CA SER A 150 -1.39 4.60 5.59
C SER A 150 -0.17 5.38 5.12
N GLY A 151 -0.23 5.93 3.91
CA GLY A 151 0.80 6.77 3.30
C GLY A 151 0.49 8.25 3.39
N GLY A 152 -0.15 8.69 4.48
CA GLY A 152 -0.70 10.03 4.62
C GLY A 152 -1.93 10.22 3.72
N MET A 153 -1.79 11.06 2.69
CA MET A 153 -2.86 11.33 1.72
C MET A 153 -3.18 10.13 0.80
N SER A 154 -2.19 9.24 0.63
CA SER A 154 -2.15 7.96 -0.08
C SER A 154 -2.52 6.70 0.71
N ARG A 155 -3.34 5.78 0.20
CA ARG A 155 -3.22 4.37 0.62
C ARG A 155 -2.07 3.70 -0.14
N LYS A 156 -1.26 2.91 0.55
CA LYS A 156 -0.14 2.16 -0.04
C LYS A 156 -0.37 0.66 0.10
N ILE A 157 0.04 -0.09 -0.92
CA ILE A 157 0.07 -1.56 -0.90
C ILE A 157 1.52 -1.97 -1.04
N VAL A 158 2.02 -2.76 -0.09
CA VAL A 158 3.37 -3.31 -0.11
C VAL A 158 3.24 -4.81 -0.30
N LEU A 159 3.88 -5.35 -1.33
CA LEU A 159 3.91 -6.78 -1.62
C LEU A 159 5.33 -7.30 -1.37
N GLN A 160 5.46 -8.30 -0.50
CA GLN A 160 6.74 -8.91 -0.16
C GLN A 160 6.69 -10.42 -0.22
N ALA A 161 7.80 -11.03 -0.59
CA ALA A 161 8.06 -12.45 -0.42
C ALA A 161 9.25 -12.62 0.53
N ILE A 162 9.02 -13.27 1.66
CA ILE A 162 10.00 -13.42 2.73
C ILE A 162 10.22 -14.91 2.97
N PRO A 163 11.46 -15.43 2.92
CA PRO A 163 11.73 -16.81 3.30
C PRO A 163 11.26 -17.10 4.73
N LEU A 164 10.64 -18.26 4.95
CA LEU A 164 10.10 -18.60 6.28
C LEU A 164 11.20 -18.59 7.35
N GLY A 165 12.41 -19.05 7.03
CA GLY A 165 13.58 -19.00 7.94
C GLY A 165 13.88 -17.60 8.48
N VAL A 166 13.86 -16.58 7.62
CA VAL A 166 14.11 -15.17 8.00
C VAL A 166 13.08 -14.65 9.02
N VAL A 167 11.84 -15.14 8.93
CA VAL A 167 10.78 -14.79 9.87
C VAL A 167 10.95 -15.51 11.20
N LEU A 168 11.28 -16.80 11.17
CA LEU A 168 11.41 -17.63 12.37
C LEU A 168 12.70 -17.36 13.17
N GLU A 169 13.78 -16.93 12.51
CA GLU A 169 15.05 -16.62 13.15
C GLU A 169 14.94 -15.44 14.13
N ARG A 170 15.23 -15.72 15.41
CA ARG A 170 15.31 -14.72 16.49
C ARG A 170 16.74 -14.15 16.63
N ARG A 171 17.03 -13.06 15.90
CA ARG A 171 18.16 -12.07 16.04
C ARG A 171 19.62 -12.55 15.82
N LYS A 172 20.34 -11.84 14.94
CA LYS A 172 21.59 -11.04 15.16
C LYS A 172 22.29 -10.79 13.81
N GLY A 173 22.39 -9.53 13.39
CA GLY A 173 23.47 -9.03 12.53
C GLY A 173 23.70 -9.60 11.13
N GLN A 174 22.96 -10.60 10.64
CA GLN A 174 23.16 -11.12 9.29
C GLN A 174 22.40 -10.32 8.23
N ALA A 175 23.07 -10.09 7.11
CA ALA A 175 22.52 -9.47 5.93
C ALA A 175 21.28 -10.27 5.51
N VAL A 176 20.10 -9.67 5.68
CA VAL A 176 18.83 -10.26 5.27
C VAL A 176 18.95 -10.63 3.79
N GLU A 177 18.77 -11.91 3.49
CA GLU A 177 18.74 -12.44 2.13
C GLU A 177 17.83 -11.52 1.30
N LYS A 178 18.36 -10.94 0.20
CA LYS A 178 17.65 -9.91 -0.58
C LYS A 178 16.25 -10.42 -0.94
N TYR A 179 15.22 -9.72 -0.46
CA TYR A 179 13.83 -10.01 -0.78
C TYR A 179 13.65 -10.14 -2.28
N GLN A 180 13.21 -11.32 -2.74
CA GLN A 180 13.05 -11.59 -4.17
C GLN A 180 12.00 -10.68 -4.81
N PHE A 181 11.05 -10.18 -4.01
CA PHE A 181 10.01 -9.25 -4.44
C PHE A 181 9.74 -8.23 -3.33
N ASN A 182 9.98 -6.93 -3.59
CA ASN A 182 9.53 -5.82 -2.75
C ASN A 182 8.89 -4.78 -3.68
N LEU A 183 7.56 -4.84 -3.82
CA LEU A 183 6.81 -3.96 -4.70
C LEU A 183 5.92 -3.06 -3.87
N ILE A 184 5.91 -1.77 -4.20
CA ILE A 184 5.06 -0.79 -3.53
C ILE A 184 4.14 -0.15 -4.56
N PHE A 185 2.87 -0.01 -4.20
CA PHE A 185 1.85 0.65 -5.01
C PHE A 185 1.21 1.75 -4.19
N THR A 186 0.80 2.83 -4.85
CA THR A 186 -0.05 3.87 -4.29
C THR A 186 -1.39 3.85 -5.01
N CYS A 187 -2.48 3.67 -4.28
CA CYS A 187 -3.83 3.71 -4.83
C CYS A 187 -4.18 5.15 -5.23
N CYS A 188 -4.76 5.34 -6.42
CA CYS A 188 -5.23 6.66 -6.87
C CYS A 188 -6.60 7.04 -6.29
N GLY A 189 -7.35 6.08 -5.73
CA GLY A 189 -8.65 6.30 -5.09
C GLY A 189 -9.81 6.57 -6.07
N SER A 190 -9.58 6.48 -7.38
CA SER A 190 -10.59 6.70 -8.41
C SER A 190 -11.37 5.41 -8.69
N GLU A 191 -12.67 5.37 -8.36
CA GLU A 191 -13.57 4.28 -8.79
C GLU A 191 -13.62 4.28 -10.35
N GLY A 192 -13.30 3.15 -11.02
CA GLY A 192 -13.19 3.08 -12.50
C GLY A 192 -14.50 3.49 -13.21
N ASN A 193 -14.54 4.08 -14.41
CA ASN A 193 -13.67 4.16 -15.59
C ASN A 193 -13.74 5.57 -16.20
N ASN A 194 -12.62 6.24 -16.51
CA ASN A 194 -12.37 6.88 -17.83
C ASN A 194 -10.97 7.54 -17.90
N PRO A 195 -10.17 7.31 -18.97
CA PRO A 195 -8.97 8.08 -19.30
C PRO A 195 -9.31 9.40 -20.03
N LYS A 196 -10.40 10.08 -19.66
CA LYS A 196 -10.70 11.42 -20.17
C LYS A 196 -10.42 12.43 -19.07
N GLY A 197 -9.44 13.30 -19.36
CA GLY A 197 -8.95 14.37 -18.50
C GLY A 197 -10.05 15.33 -18.05
N PRO A 198 -9.68 16.36 -17.27
CA PRO A 198 -10.67 17.31 -16.77
C PRO A 198 -11.33 18.00 -17.98
N ARG A 199 -12.67 17.94 -18.09
CA ARG A 199 -13.37 18.99 -18.83
C ARG A 199 -13.19 20.26 -18.02
N ILE A 200 -12.71 21.28 -18.74
CA ILE A 200 -12.35 22.62 -18.30
C ILE A 200 -13.54 23.26 -17.58
#